data_AF-A0A537VPL3-F1
#
_entry.id   AF-A0A537VPL3-F1
#
_cell.length_a   1.000
_cell.length_b   1.000
_cell.length_c   1.000
_cell.angle_alpha   90.00
_cell.angle_beta   90.00
_cell.angle_gamma   90.00
#
_symmetry.space_group_name_H-M   'P 1'
#
loop_
_entity.id
_entity.type
_entity.pdbx_description
1 polymer ?
#
loop_
_entity_poly.entity_id
_entity_poly.type
_entity_poly.pdbx_seq_one_letter_code
_entity_poly.pdbx_strand_id
1 'polypeptide(L)'
;MRYRKGKTAHLDVTGKRGAAIVNAIRDQLGLTVVGIKPVGLESSGGSTPLSLRVAGDPETVLFAKLYAIGHVRADRWYKLWRTILYGSLEDEAPFQTVRRLVEYEDYTLRLLQDVGIPTAAPYGIVEITPEREYMLVTEFFKGAVEVTEAEIDDGLIDSGLKIVRRLWDAGLAHRDIKPANLLVRDGEVLMIDVAFVQVRPSPWRQAVDLANMMLILAVRTDAERVYAHALRYFTPEELAEAFAATRGVASPSQLRMVMKKDGRDLLEHFKRLAPDHPRIKLQRWSMKRLGVAVLTFGAILFAVVQGSQSFGPAQDVNVAAPLCGTSTTMILMAQSVPSAAALPCIASLPSGWGFERADINSGSATFWLKSDRAGPGALSVTLSPRCDVTGAQEIPSDEPGTTRFEKPSSLQPRFTGSRFYRFSGGCATYRFSFAPAASSSLVFDANVAVGFVPRATLIEHLRRSEGLTLCGRGAPCLP
;
A
#
# COMPACT_ATOMS: atom_id res chain seq x y z
N MET A 1 -12.86 7.00 -21.41
CA MET A 1 -11.55 6.31 -21.39
C MET A 1 -11.54 5.29 -20.27
N ARG A 2 -11.60 3.99 -20.58
CA ARG A 2 -11.47 2.92 -19.58
C ARG A 2 -9.98 2.58 -19.44
N TYR A 3 -9.36 3.03 -18.36
CA TYR A 3 -8.01 2.59 -17.97
C TYR A 3 -8.08 1.11 -17.60
N ARG A 4 -7.70 0.23 -18.52
CA ARG A 4 -7.49 -1.19 -18.23
C ARG A 4 -6.15 -1.27 -17.50
N LYS A 5 -6.20 -1.31 -16.17
CA LYS A 5 -5.04 -1.40 -15.28
C LYS A 5 -4.27 -2.70 -15.62
N GLY A 6 -3.22 -2.60 -16.44
CA GLY A 6 -2.29 -3.70 -16.67
C GLY A 6 -1.65 -4.12 -15.35
N LYS A 7 -1.28 -5.41 -15.21
CA LYS A 7 -0.50 -5.87 -14.05
C LYS A 7 0.76 -5.00 -13.96
N THR A 8 0.94 -4.29 -12.84
CA THR A 8 1.99 -3.28 -12.59
C THR A 8 3.42 -3.82 -12.65
N ALA A 9 3.61 -5.13 -12.80
CA ALA A 9 4.92 -5.76 -12.95
C ALA A 9 5.47 -5.63 -14.38
N HIS A 10 4.62 -5.60 -15.41
CA HIS A 10 5.09 -5.66 -16.79
C HIS A 10 5.34 -4.28 -17.37
N LEU A 11 6.55 -4.08 -17.89
CA LEU A 11 6.99 -2.81 -18.45
C LEU A 11 6.52 -2.65 -19.90
N ASP A 12 6.04 -1.46 -20.24
CA ASP A 12 5.79 -1.08 -21.63
C ASP A 12 7.11 -1.01 -22.40
N VAL A 13 7.23 -1.85 -23.43
CA VAL A 13 8.43 -1.96 -24.29
C VAL A 13 8.26 -1.27 -25.64
N THR A 14 7.24 -0.40 -25.77
CA THR A 14 7.04 0.44 -26.95
C THR A 14 7.70 1.81 -26.80
N GLY A 15 7.63 2.63 -27.86
CA GLY A 15 8.10 4.02 -27.85
C GLY A 15 9.59 4.16 -27.49
N LYS A 16 9.89 5.12 -26.60
CA LYS A 16 11.28 5.44 -26.20
C LYS A 16 12.01 4.26 -25.55
N ARG A 17 11.32 3.47 -24.73
CA ARG A 17 11.94 2.29 -24.09
C ARG A 17 12.27 1.23 -25.13
N GLY A 18 11.35 0.96 -26.05
CA GLY A 18 11.59 0.02 -27.16
C GLY A 18 12.82 0.41 -27.98
N ALA A 19 12.95 1.69 -28.33
CA ALA A 19 14.12 2.20 -29.05
C ALA A 19 15.43 2.06 -28.23
N ALA A 20 15.39 2.36 -26.93
CA ALA A 20 16.54 2.17 -26.05
C ALA A 20 16.97 0.70 -25.96
N ILE A 21 16.02 -0.24 -25.89
CA ILE A 21 16.30 -1.68 -25.92
C ILE A 21 16.99 -2.09 -27.22
N VAL A 22 16.45 -1.67 -28.37
CA VAL A 22 17.03 -1.99 -29.68
C VAL A 22 18.46 -1.45 -29.81
N ASN A 23 18.69 -0.20 -29.40
CA ASN A 23 20.02 0.41 -29.46
C ASN A 23 21.00 -0.29 -28.51
N ALA A 24 20.60 -0.51 -27.25
CA ALA A 24 21.47 -1.15 -26.27
C ALA A 24 21.87 -2.58 -26.67
N ILE A 25 20.95 -3.37 -27.23
CA ILE A 25 21.25 -4.72 -27.73
C ILE A 25 22.23 -4.66 -28.91
N ARG A 26 22.05 -3.70 -29.83
CA ARG A 26 22.97 -3.51 -30.96
C ARG A 26 24.36 -3.13 -30.46
N ASP A 27 24.45 -2.16 -29.57
CA ASP A 27 25.73 -1.59 -29.13
C ASP A 27 26.51 -2.55 -28.24
N GLN A 28 25.83 -3.35 -27.41
CA GLN A 28 26.47 -4.20 -26.40
C GLN A 28 26.61 -5.67 -26.82
N LEU A 29 25.68 -6.19 -27.65
CA LEU A 29 25.71 -7.60 -28.11
C LEU A 29 25.97 -7.72 -29.62
N GLY A 30 26.00 -6.62 -30.38
CA GLY A 30 26.17 -6.66 -31.83
C GLY A 30 24.96 -7.22 -32.59
N LEU A 31 23.79 -7.36 -31.94
CA LEU A 31 22.60 -7.98 -32.51
C LEU A 31 21.63 -6.95 -33.08
N THR A 32 21.14 -7.18 -34.30
CA THR A 32 20.15 -6.30 -34.93
C THR A 32 18.72 -6.79 -34.66
N VAL A 33 18.03 -6.16 -33.72
CA VAL A 33 16.65 -6.51 -33.37
C VAL A 33 15.65 -5.91 -34.36
N VAL A 34 14.82 -6.76 -34.99
CA VAL A 34 13.77 -6.40 -35.96
C VAL A 34 12.36 -6.53 -35.38
N GLY A 35 12.21 -7.02 -34.15
CA GLY A 35 10.93 -7.04 -33.46
C GLY A 35 11.05 -7.43 -31.99
N ILE A 36 10.20 -6.83 -31.16
CA ILE A 36 10.10 -7.10 -29.72
C ILE A 36 8.64 -7.41 -29.42
N LYS A 37 8.38 -8.53 -28.74
CA LYS A 37 7.04 -8.92 -28.29
C LYS A 37 7.08 -9.43 -26.85
N PRO A 38 6.23 -8.94 -25.93
CA PRO A 38 6.05 -9.58 -24.63
C PRO A 38 5.52 -11.01 -24.77
N VAL A 39 6.00 -11.96 -23.95
CA VAL A 39 5.60 -13.38 -23.99
C VAL A 39 5.41 -13.93 -22.58
N GLY A 40 4.47 -14.85 -22.33
CA GLY A 40 4.39 -15.56 -21.05
C GLY A 40 4.10 -14.69 -19.80
N LEU A 41 3.29 -13.63 -19.93
CA LEU A 41 3.05 -12.64 -18.88
C LEU A 41 2.26 -13.15 -17.64
N GLU A 42 1.70 -14.35 -17.71
CA GLU A 42 0.83 -14.88 -16.64
C GLU A 42 1.62 -15.43 -15.43
N SER A 43 2.86 -15.86 -15.65
CA SER A 43 3.70 -16.57 -14.68
C SER A 43 4.98 -15.83 -14.25
N SER A 44 5.33 -14.69 -14.86
CA SER A 44 6.51 -13.89 -14.50
C SER A 44 6.16 -12.67 -13.64
N GLY A 45 6.41 -12.76 -12.33
CA GLY A 45 6.24 -11.62 -11.40
C GLY A 45 7.54 -10.83 -11.14
N GLY A 46 8.70 -11.41 -11.46
CA GLY A 46 10.02 -10.86 -11.14
C GLY A 46 10.73 -10.18 -12.31
N SER A 47 10.19 -10.26 -13.52
CA SER A 47 10.74 -9.65 -14.73
C SER A 47 9.66 -9.50 -15.81
N THR A 48 9.96 -8.69 -16.84
CA THR A 48 9.14 -8.62 -18.07
C THR A 48 9.78 -9.51 -19.14
N PRO A 49 9.22 -10.71 -19.41
CA PRO A 49 9.70 -11.63 -20.46
C PRO A 49 9.36 -11.13 -21.87
N LEU A 50 10.32 -11.22 -22.78
CA LEU A 50 10.29 -10.71 -24.14
C LEU A 50 10.80 -11.78 -25.13
N SER A 51 10.20 -11.81 -26.31
CA SER A 51 10.71 -12.46 -27.50
C SER A 51 11.30 -11.39 -28.42
N LEU A 52 12.56 -11.58 -28.79
CA LEU A 52 13.32 -10.71 -29.69
C LEU A 52 13.50 -11.43 -31.02
N ARG A 53 13.05 -10.82 -32.12
CA ARG A 53 13.43 -11.27 -33.47
C ARG A 53 14.70 -10.53 -33.87
N VAL A 54 15.73 -11.28 -34.24
CA VAL A 54 17.04 -10.76 -34.61
C VAL A 54 17.26 -11.05 -36.10
N ALA A 55 17.72 -10.03 -36.83
CA ALA A 55 18.08 -10.15 -38.24
C ALA A 55 19.22 -11.17 -38.42
N GLY A 56 19.08 -12.00 -39.45
CA GLY A 56 20.02 -13.04 -39.82
C GLY A 56 19.46 -13.83 -41.01
N ASP A 57 20.26 -14.75 -41.56
CA ASP A 57 19.81 -15.71 -42.57
C ASP A 57 20.02 -17.14 -42.04
N PRO A 58 18.99 -17.79 -41.46
CA PRO A 58 17.62 -17.30 -41.25
C PRO A 58 17.46 -16.36 -40.05
N GLU A 59 16.32 -15.63 -39.99
CA GLU A 59 15.94 -14.86 -38.79
C GLU A 59 15.90 -15.76 -37.56
N THR A 60 16.49 -15.28 -36.46
CA THR A 60 16.54 -16.03 -35.19
C THR A 60 15.67 -15.35 -34.14
N VAL A 61 15.01 -16.16 -33.33
CA VAL A 61 14.24 -15.69 -32.16
C VAL A 61 15.08 -15.91 -30.92
N LEU A 62 15.23 -14.88 -30.09
CA LEU A 62 15.87 -14.93 -28.78
C LEU A 62 14.85 -14.63 -27.68
N PHE A 63 15.14 -15.13 -26.48
CA PHE A 63 14.40 -14.80 -25.28
C PHE A 63 15.13 -13.72 -24.50
N ALA A 64 14.39 -12.81 -23.89
CA ALA A 64 14.98 -11.82 -23.01
C ALA A 64 14.13 -11.57 -21.77
N LYS A 65 14.78 -11.45 -20.61
CA LYS A 65 14.13 -11.03 -19.37
C LYS A 65 14.55 -9.60 -19.06
N LEU A 66 13.59 -8.67 -19.07
CA LEU A 66 13.82 -7.28 -18.67
C LEU A 66 13.57 -7.13 -17.16
N TYR A 67 14.61 -6.71 -16.46
CA TYR A 67 14.61 -6.42 -15.03
C TYR A 67 14.64 -4.93 -14.77
N ALA A 68 13.97 -4.50 -13.71
CA ALA A 68 13.94 -3.10 -13.30
C ALA A 68 13.93 -2.98 -11.78
N ILE A 69 14.27 -1.79 -11.27
CA ILE A 69 14.33 -1.54 -9.82
C ILE A 69 13.01 -1.86 -9.09
N GLY A 70 11.87 -1.68 -9.77
CA GLY A 70 10.54 -2.05 -9.26
C GLY A 70 10.43 -3.54 -8.96
N HIS A 71 11.02 -4.39 -9.80
CA HIS A 71 11.04 -5.84 -9.61
C HIS A 71 11.87 -6.25 -8.38
N VAL A 72 13.06 -5.68 -8.19
CA VAL A 72 13.91 -5.99 -7.03
C VAL A 72 13.23 -5.55 -5.71
N ARG A 73 12.55 -4.41 -5.71
CA ARG A 73 11.77 -3.96 -4.53
C ARG A 73 10.60 -4.90 -4.25
N ALA A 74 9.87 -5.32 -5.29
CA ALA A 74 8.77 -6.27 -5.15
C ALA A 74 9.25 -7.63 -4.63
N ASP A 75 10.37 -8.15 -5.13
CA ASP A 75 10.99 -9.40 -4.67
C ASP A 75 11.40 -9.32 -3.18
N ARG A 76 11.98 -8.19 -2.74
CA ARG A 76 12.29 -7.96 -1.32
C ARG A 76 11.05 -8.04 -0.43
N TRP A 77 9.98 -7.35 -0.82
CA TRP A 77 8.71 -7.36 -0.08
C TRP A 77 8.10 -8.77 -0.05
N TYR A 78 8.13 -9.48 -1.18
CA TYR A 78 7.68 -10.85 -1.28
C TYR A 78 8.47 -11.78 -0.33
N LYS A 79 9.81 -11.72 -0.36
CA LYS A 79 10.68 -12.53 0.51
C LYS A 79 10.53 -12.18 2.00
N LEU A 80 10.36 -10.89 2.32
CA LEU A 80 10.07 -10.45 3.70
C LEU A 80 8.76 -11.07 4.21
N TRP A 81 7.69 -10.98 3.44
CA TRP A 81 6.39 -11.54 3.81
C TRP A 81 6.42 -13.07 3.89
N ARG A 82 7.10 -13.73 2.94
CA ARG A 82 7.32 -15.18 2.94
C ARG A 82 8.07 -15.62 4.19
N THR A 83 9.10 -14.88 4.60
CA THR A 83 9.86 -15.14 5.83
C THR A 83 8.97 -15.01 7.07
N ILE A 84 8.10 -13.99 7.13
CA ILE A 84 7.15 -13.78 8.24
C ILE A 84 6.11 -14.90 8.33
N LEU A 85 5.57 -15.36 7.20
CA LEU A 85 4.50 -16.37 7.15
C LEU A 85 4.99 -17.82 7.25
N TYR A 86 6.12 -18.13 6.60
CA TYR A 86 6.54 -19.51 6.38
C TYR A 86 7.94 -19.82 6.95
N GLY A 87 8.68 -18.82 7.44
CA GLY A 87 10.06 -18.95 7.89
C GLY A 87 11.06 -18.82 6.74
N SER A 88 12.35 -18.69 7.06
CA SER A 88 13.42 -18.77 6.07
C SER A 88 13.60 -20.23 5.68
N LEU A 89 13.12 -20.61 4.50
CA LEU A 89 13.65 -21.80 3.84
C LEU A 89 15.09 -21.41 3.46
N GLU A 90 16.08 -21.90 4.22
CA GLU A 90 17.53 -21.55 4.18
C GLU A 90 17.92 -20.48 3.14
N ASP A 91 18.15 -19.27 3.67
CA ASP A 91 18.73 -18.06 3.05
C ASP A 91 18.35 -17.76 1.60
N GLU A 92 17.16 -17.17 1.44
CA GLU A 92 16.79 -16.31 0.31
C GLU A 92 17.29 -14.88 0.58
N ALA A 93 18.60 -14.63 0.59
CA ALA A 93 19.09 -13.25 0.66
C ALA A 93 18.61 -12.48 -0.58
N PRO A 94 17.84 -11.38 -0.44
CA PRO A 94 17.42 -10.61 -1.60
C PRO A 94 18.61 -9.90 -2.23
N PHE A 95 18.61 -9.78 -3.56
CA PHE A 95 19.64 -9.03 -4.26
C PHE A 95 19.57 -7.54 -3.93
N GLN A 96 20.75 -6.94 -3.72
CA GLN A 96 20.86 -5.53 -3.33
C GLN A 96 20.69 -4.57 -4.52
N THR A 97 20.95 -5.03 -5.75
CA THR A 97 20.83 -4.23 -6.97
C THR A 97 20.24 -5.08 -8.11
N VAL A 98 19.67 -4.41 -9.12
CA VAL A 98 19.20 -5.08 -10.35
C VAL A 98 20.38 -5.72 -11.09
N ARG A 99 21.50 -5.00 -11.18
CA ARG A 99 22.75 -5.50 -11.76
C ARG A 99 23.17 -6.84 -11.14
N ARG A 100 23.22 -6.93 -9.80
CA ARG A 100 23.67 -8.15 -9.12
C ARG A 100 22.73 -9.34 -9.34
N LEU A 101 21.42 -9.10 -9.44
CA LEU A 101 20.44 -10.14 -9.78
C LEU A 101 20.72 -10.72 -11.17
N VAL A 102 20.92 -9.84 -12.15
CA VAL A 102 21.12 -10.24 -13.55
C VAL A 102 22.49 -10.89 -13.77
N GLU A 103 23.55 -10.37 -13.12
CA GLU A 103 24.86 -11.01 -13.09
C GLU A 103 24.81 -12.41 -12.50
N TYR A 104 24.06 -12.60 -11.41
CA TYR A 104 23.93 -13.90 -10.79
C TYR A 104 23.20 -14.89 -11.69
N GLU A 105 22.11 -14.47 -12.33
CA GLU A 105 21.38 -15.33 -13.27
C GLU A 105 22.24 -15.70 -14.49
N ASP A 106 22.95 -14.75 -15.11
CA ASP A 106 23.90 -15.02 -16.22
C ASP A 106 25.00 -15.99 -15.78
N TYR A 107 25.61 -15.78 -14.62
CA TYR A 107 26.60 -16.69 -14.03
C TYR A 107 26.03 -18.10 -13.85
N THR A 108 24.83 -18.24 -13.28
CA THR A 108 24.23 -19.55 -13.08
C THR A 108 23.85 -20.25 -14.37
N LEU A 109 23.42 -19.52 -15.42
CA LEU A 109 23.19 -20.11 -16.74
C LEU A 109 24.48 -20.70 -17.30
N ARG A 110 25.58 -19.94 -17.27
CA ARG A 110 26.89 -20.40 -17.74
C ARG A 110 27.37 -21.61 -16.95
N LEU A 111 27.29 -21.55 -15.62
CA LEU A 111 27.67 -22.65 -14.74
C LEU A 111 26.87 -23.93 -15.05
N LEU A 112 25.56 -23.81 -15.27
CA LEU A 112 24.73 -24.95 -15.64
C LEU A 112 25.11 -25.55 -16.99
N GLN A 113 25.46 -24.72 -17.97
CA GLN A 113 25.98 -25.22 -19.25
C GLN A 113 27.33 -25.93 -19.08
N ASP A 114 28.24 -25.37 -18.28
CA ASP A 114 29.56 -25.96 -18.02
C ASP A 114 29.45 -27.35 -17.38
N VAL A 115 28.44 -27.59 -16.54
CA VAL A 115 28.16 -28.91 -15.94
C VAL A 115 27.22 -29.78 -16.80
N GLY A 116 26.92 -29.36 -18.02
CA GLY A 116 26.14 -30.13 -18.99
C GLY A 116 24.65 -30.23 -18.69
N ILE A 117 24.07 -29.28 -17.97
CA ILE A 117 22.61 -29.18 -17.80
C ILE A 117 22.01 -28.54 -19.07
N PRO A 118 21.01 -29.17 -19.71
CA PRO A 118 20.32 -28.58 -20.85
C PRO A 118 19.54 -27.32 -20.44
N THR A 119 20.14 -26.15 -20.65
CA THR A 119 19.57 -24.83 -20.34
C THR A 119 19.84 -23.84 -21.48
N ALA A 120 19.11 -22.74 -21.50
CA ALA A 120 19.21 -21.74 -22.57
C ALA A 120 20.61 -21.10 -22.59
N ALA A 121 21.22 -21.01 -23.78
CA ALA A 121 22.52 -20.38 -23.92
C ALA A 121 22.45 -18.87 -23.66
N PRO A 122 23.27 -18.31 -22.74
CA PRO A 122 23.28 -16.88 -22.47
C PRO A 122 24.04 -16.14 -23.58
N TYR A 123 23.38 -15.18 -24.21
CA TYR A 123 24.01 -14.23 -25.13
C TYR A 123 24.68 -13.08 -24.36
N GLY A 124 24.12 -12.73 -23.20
CA GLY A 124 24.74 -11.80 -22.27
C GLY A 124 23.75 -10.84 -21.62
N ILE A 125 24.32 -9.92 -20.85
CA ILE A 125 23.61 -8.89 -20.11
C ILE A 125 23.65 -7.59 -20.92
N VAL A 126 22.51 -6.90 -20.98
CA VAL A 126 22.37 -5.60 -21.64
C VAL A 126 21.91 -4.58 -20.62
N GLU A 127 22.69 -3.52 -20.44
CA GLU A 127 22.31 -2.37 -19.62
C GLU A 127 21.45 -1.40 -20.45
N ILE A 128 20.19 -1.20 -20.04
CA ILE A 128 19.26 -0.27 -20.73
C ILE A 128 19.31 1.10 -20.08
N THR A 129 19.30 1.13 -18.74
CA THR A 129 19.48 2.34 -17.95
C THR A 129 20.37 2.01 -16.77
N PRO A 130 21.51 2.72 -16.60
CA PRO A 130 22.47 2.43 -15.54
C PRO A 130 21.79 2.29 -14.17
N GLU A 131 22.11 1.19 -13.48
CA GLU A 131 21.61 0.85 -12.13
C GLU A 131 20.07 0.74 -11.99
N ARG A 132 19.31 0.80 -13.08
CA ARG A 132 17.85 0.84 -13.06
C ARG A 132 17.17 -0.25 -13.88
N GLU A 133 17.61 -0.44 -15.13
CA GLU A 133 16.99 -1.38 -16.07
C GLU A 133 18.09 -2.20 -16.75
N TYR A 134 18.04 -3.51 -16.59
CA TYR A 134 18.96 -4.49 -17.16
C TYR A 134 18.18 -5.58 -17.86
N MET A 135 18.75 -6.19 -18.87
CA MET A 135 18.16 -7.29 -19.62
C MET A 135 19.12 -8.45 -19.69
N LEU A 136 18.63 -9.68 -19.49
CA LEU A 136 19.37 -10.90 -19.79
C LEU A 136 18.82 -11.48 -21.10
N VAL A 137 19.69 -11.69 -22.09
CA VAL A 137 19.33 -12.26 -23.40
C VAL A 137 19.86 -13.68 -23.48
N THR A 138 18.99 -14.62 -23.87
CA THR A 138 19.29 -16.05 -23.97
C THR A 138 18.72 -16.65 -25.26
N GLU A 139 19.15 -17.87 -25.58
CA GLU A 139 18.49 -18.72 -26.57
C GLU A 139 16.98 -18.82 -26.28
N PHE A 140 16.19 -18.85 -27.35
CA PHE A 140 14.79 -19.23 -27.29
C PHE A 140 14.61 -20.67 -27.76
N PHE A 141 14.04 -21.52 -26.92
CA PHE A 141 13.75 -22.91 -27.26
C PHE A 141 12.54 -23.02 -28.20
N LYS A 142 12.76 -22.79 -29.48
CA LYS A 142 11.74 -22.95 -30.52
C LYS A 142 11.24 -24.39 -30.56
N GLY A 143 9.92 -24.57 -30.57
CA GLY A 143 9.28 -25.89 -30.64
C GLY A 143 9.23 -26.66 -29.33
N ALA A 144 9.79 -26.13 -28.24
CA ALA A 144 9.69 -26.75 -26.93
C ALA A 144 8.30 -26.49 -26.31
N VAL A 145 7.78 -27.48 -25.60
CA VAL A 145 6.49 -27.41 -24.88
C VAL A 145 6.70 -27.58 -23.38
N GLU A 146 5.79 -27.09 -22.54
CA GLU A 146 5.88 -27.31 -21.09
C GLU A 146 5.79 -28.81 -20.78
N VAL A 147 6.54 -29.28 -19.78
CA VAL A 147 6.58 -30.72 -19.41
C VAL A 147 5.19 -31.31 -19.11
N THR A 148 4.25 -30.50 -18.62
CA THR A 148 2.86 -30.94 -18.36
C THR A 148 1.99 -30.99 -19.60
N GLU A 149 2.49 -30.60 -20.78
CA GLU A 149 1.83 -30.73 -22.08
C GLU A 149 2.46 -31.84 -22.93
N ALA A 150 3.74 -32.17 -22.69
CA ALA A 150 4.45 -33.26 -23.36
C ALA A 150 3.92 -34.66 -22.99
N GLU A 151 4.11 -35.64 -23.87
CA GLU A 151 4.05 -37.06 -23.49
C GLU A 151 5.34 -37.41 -22.76
N ILE A 152 5.21 -38.10 -21.62
CA ILE A 152 6.35 -38.49 -20.78
C ILE A 152 6.57 -39.99 -20.95
N ASP A 153 7.65 -40.35 -21.64
CA ASP A 153 8.12 -41.73 -21.79
C ASP A 153 9.29 -42.02 -20.83
N ASP A 154 9.83 -43.24 -20.89
CA ASP A 154 10.96 -43.67 -20.07
C ASP A 154 12.22 -42.83 -20.31
N GLY A 155 12.47 -42.44 -21.56
CA GLY A 155 13.63 -41.63 -21.93
C GLY A 155 13.57 -40.25 -21.30
N LEU A 156 12.39 -39.64 -21.29
CA LEU A 156 12.17 -38.33 -20.69
C LEU A 156 12.20 -38.38 -19.15
N ILE A 157 11.71 -39.47 -18.55
CA ILE A 157 11.88 -39.72 -17.10
C ILE A 157 13.37 -39.77 -16.75
N ASP A 158 14.14 -40.58 -17.48
CA ASP A 158 15.59 -40.67 -17.30
C ASP A 158 16.29 -39.31 -17.54
N SER A 159 15.84 -38.54 -18.53
CA SER A 159 16.36 -37.19 -18.84
C SER A 159 16.16 -36.24 -17.65
N GLY A 160 14.96 -36.17 -17.09
CA GLY A 160 14.66 -35.33 -15.92
C GLY A 160 15.44 -35.73 -14.66
N LEU A 161 15.58 -37.04 -14.40
CA LEU A 161 16.33 -37.55 -13.25
C LEU A 161 17.83 -37.29 -13.38
N LYS A 162 18.40 -37.42 -14.58
CA LYS A 162 19.81 -37.09 -14.87
C LYS A 162 20.13 -35.63 -14.61
N ILE A 163 19.20 -34.71 -14.89
CA ILE A 163 19.37 -33.29 -14.57
C ILE A 163 19.57 -33.10 -13.07
N VAL A 164 18.71 -33.70 -12.24
CA VAL A 164 18.84 -33.59 -10.78
C VAL A 164 20.14 -34.21 -10.29
N ARG A 165 20.52 -35.38 -10.82
CA ARG A 165 21.78 -36.05 -10.46
C ARG A 165 23.00 -35.18 -10.78
N ARG A 166 23.05 -34.60 -11.97
CA ARG A 166 24.12 -33.67 -12.39
C ARG A 166 24.18 -32.42 -11.51
N LEU A 167 23.02 -31.85 -11.15
CA LEU A 167 22.97 -30.75 -10.19
C LEU A 167 23.58 -31.16 -8.85
N TRP A 168 23.23 -32.35 -8.33
CA TRP A 168 23.78 -32.83 -7.08
C TRP A 168 25.29 -33.02 -7.12
N ASP A 169 25.79 -33.66 -8.18
CA ASP A 169 27.22 -33.94 -8.38
C ASP A 169 28.04 -32.63 -8.51
N ALA A 170 27.46 -31.61 -9.13
CA ALA A 170 28.04 -30.28 -9.21
C ALA A 170 27.92 -29.46 -7.91
N GLY A 171 27.20 -29.97 -6.90
CA GLY A 171 26.92 -29.24 -5.65
C GLY A 171 25.99 -28.05 -5.88
N LEU A 172 24.94 -28.23 -6.68
CA LEU A 172 23.93 -27.25 -7.06
C LEU A 172 22.53 -27.72 -6.63
N ALA A 173 21.64 -26.74 -6.42
CA ALA A 173 20.19 -26.95 -6.33
C ALA A 173 19.49 -25.86 -7.14
N HIS A 174 18.50 -26.22 -7.95
CA HIS A 174 17.69 -25.29 -8.73
C HIS A 174 16.71 -24.49 -7.86
N ARG A 175 16.16 -25.08 -6.80
CA ARG A 175 15.26 -24.48 -5.80
C ARG A 175 13.87 -24.06 -6.30
N ASP A 176 13.63 -24.08 -7.60
CA ASP A 176 12.31 -23.79 -8.18
C ASP A 176 11.94 -24.77 -9.29
N ILE A 177 12.17 -26.07 -9.06
CA ILE A 177 11.72 -27.13 -9.97
C ILE A 177 10.18 -27.18 -9.95
N LYS A 178 9.58 -26.73 -11.04
CA LYS A 178 8.13 -26.65 -11.26
C LYS A 178 7.82 -26.83 -12.74
N PRO A 179 6.57 -27.19 -13.11
CA PRO A 179 6.19 -27.40 -14.51
C PRO A 179 6.60 -26.28 -15.47
N ALA A 180 6.32 -25.01 -15.16
CA ALA A 180 6.65 -23.89 -16.05
C ALA A 180 8.16 -23.66 -16.26
N ASN A 181 9.03 -24.27 -15.46
CA ASN A 181 10.49 -24.16 -15.58
C ASN A 181 11.13 -25.36 -16.29
N LEU A 182 10.32 -26.32 -16.74
CA LEU A 182 10.75 -27.51 -17.46
C LEU A 182 10.05 -27.56 -18.81
N LEU A 183 10.84 -27.51 -19.86
CA LEU A 183 10.38 -27.67 -21.23
C LEU A 183 10.83 -29.02 -21.79
N VAL A 184 10.15 -29.48 -22.83
CA VAL A 184 10.49 -30.72 -23.53
C VAL A 184 10.69 -30.40 -25.01
N ARG A 185 11.82 -30.84 -25.57
CA ARG A 185 12.14 -30.70 -26.98
C ARG A 185 13.00 -31.90 -27.40
N ASP A 186 12.66 -32.51 -28.54
CA ASP A 186 13.43 -33.61 -29.14
C ASP A 186 13.74 -34.77 -28.16
N GLY A 187 12.80 -35.10 -27.27
CA GLY A 187 12.95 -36.18 -26.29
C GLY A 187 13.80 -35.84 -25.06
N GLU A 188 14.22 -34.58 -24.91
CA GLU A 188 15.00 -34.11 -23.76
C GLU A 188 14.23 -33.11 -22.90
N VAL A 189 14.47 -33.18 -21.59
CA VAL A 189 14.03 -32.16 -20.64
C VAL A 189 15.02 -31.00 -20.68
N LEU A 190 14.50 -29.79 -20.87
CA LEU A 190 15.23 -28.54 -20.83
C LEU A 190 14.82 -27.76 -19.58
N MET A 191 15.80 -27.18 -18.89
CA MET A 191 15.59 -26.36 -17.71
C MET A 191 15.65 -24.87 -18.09
N ILE A 192 14.69 -24.09 -17.60
CA ILE A 192 14.68 -22.62 -17.73
C ILE A 192 14.48 -21.97 -16.36
N ASP A 193 14.70 -20.66 -16.31
CA ASP A 193 14.50 -19.83 -15.11
C ASP A 193 15.37 -20.22 -13.91
N VAL A 194 16.68 -19.98 -14.07
CA VAL A 194 17.74 -20.43 -13.15
C VAL A 194 18.10 -19.38 -12.09
N ALA A 195 17.35 -18.29 -11.99
CA ALA A 195 17.63 -17.17 -11.09
C ALA A 195 17.68 -17.56 -9.60
N PHE A 196 17.08 -18.71 -9.23
CA PHE A 196 17.07 -19.25 -7.88
C PHE A 196 18.12 -20.33 -7.62
N VAL A 197 18.92 -20.72 -8.62
CA VAL A 197 19.97 -21.73 -8.44
C VAL A 197 20.88 -21.34 -7.29
N GLN A 198 21.19 -22.29 -6.42
CA GLN A 198 22.11 -22.11 -5.31
C GLN A 198 23.34 -22.98 -5.51
N VAL A 199 24.51 -22.35 -5.36
CA VAL A 199 25.81 -23.02 -5.31
C VAL A 199 26.09 -23.45 -3.88
N ARG A 200 26.52 -24.71 -3.69
CA ARG A 200 26.72 -25.36 -2.38
C ARG A 200 25.47 -25.24 -1.50
N PRO A 201 24.33 -25.79 -1.94
CA PRO A 201 23.12 -25.84 -1.13
C PRO A 201 23.30 -26.83 0.02
N SER A 202 22.38 -26.82 0.98
CA SER A 202 22.27 -27.92 1.94
C SER A 202 21.77 -29.20 1.26
N PRO A 203 22.07 -30.38 1.81
CA PRO A 203 21.53 -31.66 1.31
C PRO A 203 20.00 -31.66 1.23
N TRP A 204 19.35 -31.00 2.20
CA TRP A 204 17.90 -30.88 2.23
C TRP A 204 17.31 -30.19 0.99
N ARG A 205 17.99 -29.16 0.45
CA ARG A 205 17.53 -28.47 -0.77
C ARG A 205 17.63 -29.34 -2.01
N GLN A 206 18.71 -30.10 -2.09
CA GLN A 206 18.92 -31.09 -3.14
C GLN A 206 17.82 -32.16 -3.11
N ALA A 207 17.46 -32.66 -1.92
CA ALA A 207 16.38 -33.62 -1.71
C ALA A 207 15.00 -33.09 -2.15
N VAL A 208 14.69 -31.81 -1.86
CA VAL A 208 13.42 -31.18 -2.31
C VAL A 208 13.34 -31.07 -3.83
N ASP A 209 14.44 -30.73 -4.51
CA ASP A 209 14.48 -30.65 -5.96
C ASP A 209 14.23 -32.02 -6.62
N LEU A 210 14.83 -33.09 -6.06
CA LEU A 210 14.59 -34.46 -6.51
C LEU A 210 13.12 -34.86 -6.40
N ALA A 211 12.51 -34.66 -5.24
CA ALA A 211 11.10 -34.98 -5.05
C ALA A 211 10.18 -34.15 -5.97
N ASN A 212 10.45 -32.85 -6.16
CA ASN A 212 9.66 -32.03 -7.06
C ASN A 212 9.77 -32.52 -8.52
N MET A 213 10.96 -32.90 -8.98
CA MET A 213 11.14 -33.49 -10.32
C MET A 213 10.33 -34.78 -10.47
N MET A 214 10.46 -35.71 -9.52
CA MET A 214 9.74 -36.99 -9.55
C MET A 214 8.22 -36.81 -9.54
N LEU A 215 7.72 -35.86 -8.74
CA LEU A 215 6.30 -35.52 -8.70
C LEU A 215 5.80 -34.96 -10.03
N ILE A 216 6.57 -34.09 -10.70
CA ILE A 216 6.20 -33.54 -12.01
C ILE A 216 6.12 -34.65 -13.07
N LEU A 217 7.10 -35.54 -13.11
CA LEU A 217 7.13 -36.66 -14.06
C LEU A 217 5.96 -37.64 -13.82
N ALA A 218 5.65 -37.94 -12.56
CA ALA A 218 4.58 -38.87 -12.19
C ALA A 218 3.17 -38.33 -12.49
N VAL A 219 2.97 -37.02 -12.50
CA VAL A 219 1.66 -36.42 -12.84
C VAL A 219 1.19 -36.86 -14.23
N ARG A 220 2.07 -36.97 -15.22
CA ARG A 220 1.71 -37.39 -16.58
C ARG A 220 1.90 -38.88 -16.83
N THR A 221 2.41 -39.63 -15.84
CA THR A 221 2.66 -41.08 -15.90
C THR A 221 2.14 -41.76 -14.62
N ASP A 222 3.01 -42.47 -13.90
CA ASP A 222 2.73 -43.18 -12.66
C ASP A 222 3.97 -43.15 -11.73
N ALA A 223 3.73 -43.32 -10.43
CA ALA A 223 4.77 -43.17 -9.42
C ALA A 223 5.74 -44.34 -9.43
N GLU A 224 5.24 -45.55 -9.69
CA GLU A 224 5.98 -46.81 -9.70
C GLU A 224 7.05 -46.79 -10.80
N ARG A 225 6.69 -46.37 -12.01
CA ARG A 225 7.60 -46.23 -13.15
C ARG A 225 8.67 -45.19 -12.89
N VAL A 226 8.30 -44.00 -12.41
CA VAL A 226 9.27 -42.95 -12.07
C VAL A 226 10.22 -43.39 -10.95
N TYR A 227 9.70 -44.07 -9.92
CA TYR A 227 10.51 -44.58 -8.82
C TYR A 227 11.51 -45.65 -9.28
N ALA A 228 11.07 -46.59 -10.13
CA ALA A 228 11.94 -47.62 -10.69
C ALA A 228 13.09 -47.04 -11.52
N HIS A 229 12.84 -45.96 -12.26
CA HIS A 229 13.88 -45.23 -12.98
C HIS A 229 14.79 -44.42 -12.04
N ALA A 230 14.24 -43.81 -10.99
CA ALA A 230 15.02 -43.04 -10.03
C ALA A 230 16.07 -43.88 -9.29
N LEU A 231 15.76 -45.16 -9.01
CA LEU A 231 16.71 -46.13 -8.44
C LEU A 231 17.97 -46.38 -9.29
N ARG A 232 17.98 -45.96 -10.57
CA ARG A 232 19.17 -46.05 -11.42
C ARG A 232 20.20 -44.94 -11.12
N TYR A 233 19.80 -43.85 -10.48
CA TYR A 233 20.65 -42.67 -10.24
C TYR A 233 20.74 -42.28 -8.77
N PHE A 234 19.82 -42.75 -7.93
CA PHE A 234 19.71 -42.43 -6.52
C PHE A 234 19.49 -43.69 -5.69
N THR A 235 20.01 -43.68 -4.48
CA THR A 235 19.80 -44.73 -3.48
C THR A 235 18.38 -44.68 -2.91
N PRO A 236 17.84 -45.81 -2.43
CA PRO A 236 16.55 -45.84 -1.74
C PRO A 236 16.46 -44.82 -0.58
N GLU A 237 17.55 -44.62 0.15
CA GLU A 237 17.65 -43.67 1.27
C GLU A 237 17.56 -42.22 0.79
N GLU A 238 18.25 -41.84 -0.29
CA GLU A 238 18.14 -40.50 -0.89
C GLU A 238 16.71 -40.22 -1.39
N LEU A 239 16.04 -41.22 -1.98
CA LEU A 239 14.65 -41.11 -2.41
C LEU A 239 13.70 -40.96 -1.22
N ALA A 240 13.92 -41.72 -0.14
CA ALA A 240 13.14 -41.61 1.08
C ALA A 240 13.29 -40.23 1.74
N GLU A 241 14.52 -39.69 1.79
CA GLU A 241 14.80 -38.36 2.29
C GLU A 241 14.08 -37.29 1.46
N ALA A 242 14.10 -37.40 0.13
CA ALA A 242 13.42 -36.47 -0.78
C ALA A 242 11.93 -36.33 -0.47
N PHE A 243 11.21 -37.44 -0.28
CA PHE A 243 9.78 -37.41 0.06
C PHE A 243 9.50 -37.08 1.52
N ALA A 244 10.45 -37.33 2.43
CA ALA A 244 10.38 -36.86 3.81
C ALA A 244 10.56 -35.33 3.92
N ALA A 245 11.39 -34.75 3.06
CA ALA A 245 11.68 -33.31 2.96
C ALA A 245 10.51 -32.52 2.33
N THR A 246 9.72 -33.17 1.49
CA THR A 246 8.73 -32.52 0.63
C THR A 246 7.37 -32.43 1.32
N ARG A 247 7.11 -31.31 1.99
CA ARG A 247 5.77 -30.98 2.54
C ARG A 247 5.41 -29.50 2.42
N GLY A 248 4.14 -29.25 2.10
CA GLY A 248 3.51 -27.93 2.24
C GLY A 248 4.20 -26.86 1.39
N VAL A 249 4.89 -25.91 2.03
CA VAL A 249 5.53 -24.76 1.38
C VAL A 249 6.88 -25.07 0.74
N ALA A 250 7.41 -26.29 0.94
CA ALA A 250 8.64 -26.74 0.27
C ALA A 250 8.44 -26.96 -1.23
N SER A 251 7.23 -27.31 -1.67
CA SER A 251 6.90 -27.45 -3.10
C SER A 251 6.32 -26.14 -3.66
N PRO A 252 6.73 -25.75 -4.89
CA PRO A 252 6.18 -24.59 -5.57
C PRO A 252 4.65 -24.64 -5.70
N SER A 253 3.99 -23.47 -5.71
CA SER A 253 2.53 -23.37 -5.79
C SER A 253 1.95 -24.01 -7.05
N GLN A 254 2.62 -23.84 -8.20
CA GLN A 254 2.18 -24.43 -9.47
C GLN A 254 2.18 -25.97 -9.39
N LEU A 255 3.24 -26.58 -8.86
CA LEU A 255 3.29 -28.04 -8.66
C LEU A 255 2.14 -28.50 -7.75
N ARG A 256 1.89 -27.79 -6.64
CA ARG A 256 0.74 -28.10 -5.76
C ARG A 256 -0.60 -28.00 -6.46
N MET A 257 -0.79 -27.03 -7.36
CA MET A 257 -2.03 -26.91 -8.14
C MET A 257 -2.18 -28.07 -9.12
N VAL A 258 -1.11 -28.43 -9.82
CA VAL A 258 -1.09 -29.55 -10.77
C VAL A 258 -1.37 -30.88 -10.05
N MET A 259 -0.72 -31.14 -8.92
CA MET A 259 -1.01 -32.32 -8.08
C MET A 259 -2.45 -32.34 -7.58
N LYS A 260 -2.99 -31.18 -7.16
CA LYS A 260 -4.39 -31.08 -6.72
C LYS A 260 -5.38 -31.38 -7.86
N LYS A 261 -5.04 -31.00 -9.10
CA LYS A 261 -5.85 -31.27 -10.30
C LYS A 261 -5.79 -32.75 -10.71
N ASP A 262 -4.62 -33.37 -10.57
CA ASP A 262 -4.42 -34.80 -10.82
C ASP A 262 -5.25 -35.68 -9.86
N GLY A 263 -5.33 -35.29 -8.58
CA GLY A 263 -6.22 -35.91 -7.60
C GLY A 263 -5.66 -37.17 -6.93
N ARG A 264 -4.57 -37.77 -7.45
CA ARG A 264 -3.85 -38.87 -6.78
C ARG A 264 -2.97 -38.32 -5.65
N ASP A 265 -2.84 -39.07 -4.56
CA ASP A 265 -1.88 -38.76 -3.50
C ASP A 265 -0.48 -39.29 -3.86
N LEU A 266 0.11 -38.70 -4.91
CA LEU A 266 1.43 -39.12 -5.42
C LEU A 266 2.52 -39.05 -4.36
N LEU A 267 2.44 -38.08 -3.44
CA LEU A 267 3.41 -37.95 -2.36
C LEU A 267 3.34 -39.15 -1.40
N GLU A 268 2.14 -39.61 -1.06
CA GLU A 268 1.98 -40.79 -0.22
C GLU A 268 2.32 -42.08 -0.98
N HIS A 269 2.02 -42.16 -2.28
CA HIS A 269 2.43 -43.30 -3.12
C HIS A 269 3.95 -43.47 -3.13
N PHE A 270 4.70 -42.40 -3.40
CA PHE A 270 6.15 -42.44 -3.38
C PHE A 270 6.73 -42.81 -2.00
N LYS A 271 6.11 -42.35 -0.90
CA LYS A 271 6.52 -42.76 0.45
C LYS A 271 6.32 -44.23 0.73
N ARG A 272 5.32 -44.87 0.13
CA ARG A 272 5.11 -46.32 0.27
C ARG A 272 6.10 -47.14 -0.55
N LEU A 273 6.63 -46.56 -1.64
CA LEU A 273 7.66 -47.19 -2.46
C LEU A 273 9.07 -47.07 -1.85
N ALA A 274 9.31 -45.99 -1.10
CA ALA A 274 10.58 -45.72 -0.43
C ALA A 274 10.66 -46.38 0.95
N PRO A 275 11.86 -46.69 1.45
CA PRO A 275 12.06 -47.10 2.85
C PRO A 275 11.52 -46.07 3.85
N ASP A 276 11.16 -46.54 5.05
CA ASP A 276 10.72 -45.66 6.13
C ASP A 276 11.83 -44.68 6.52
N HIS A 277 11.55 -43.37 6.44
CA HIS A 277 12.48 -42.31 6.83
C HIS A 277 11.85 -41.39 7.89
N PRO A 278 12.59 -41.02 8.95
CA PRO A 278 12.08 -40.11 9.96
C PRO A 278 11.71 -38.75 9.35
N ARG A 279 10.65 -38.15 9.89
CA ARG A 279 10.15 -36.87 9.39
C ARG A 279 11.15 -35.76 9.66
N ILE A 280 11.54 -35.03 8.62
CA ILE A 280 12.37 -33.82 8.74
C ILE A 280 11.49 -32.69 9.28
N LYS A 281 11.81 -32.20 10.49
CA LYS A 281 11.09 -31.08 11.11
C LYS A 281 11.57 -29.77 10.49
N LEU A 282 10.73 -29.15 9.66
CA LEU A 282 10.92 -27.76 9.24
C LEU A 282 10.81 -26.85 10.48
N GLN A 283 11.91 -26.23 10.91
CA GLN A 283 11.89 -25.26 12.02
C GLN A 283 11.03 -24.06 11.61
N ARG A 284 9.85 -23.92 12.23
CA ARG A 284 8.90 -22.86 11.85
C ARG A 284 9.30 -21.50 12.44
N TRP A 285 9.84 -21.42 13.66
CA TRP A 285 10.17 -20.14 14.31
C TRP A 285 11.64 -20.06 14.73
N SER A 286 12.31 -18.99 14.29
CA SER A 286 13.62 -18.56 14.76
C SER A 286 13.49 -17.22 15.50
N MET A 287 14.45 -16.89 16.37
CA MET A 287 14.46 -15.59 17.07
C MET A 287 14.45 -14.41 16.08
N LYS A 288 15.12 -14.57 14.93
CA LYS A 288 15.09 -13.61 13.82
C LYS A 288 13.67 -13.41 13.28
N ARG A 289 12.89 -14.48 13.09
CA ARG A 289 11.49 -14.40 12.63
C ARG A 289 10.60 -13.69 13.65
N LEU A 290 10.77 -13.99 14.94
CA LEU A 290 10.03 -13.33 16.01
C LEU A 290 10.32 -11.82 16.01
N GLY A 291 11.60 -11.43 15.91
CA GLY A 291 12.00 -10.03 15.83
C GLY A 291 11.40 -9.29 14.63
N VAL A 292 11.47 -9.88 13.43
CA VAL A 292 10.88 -9.28 12.21
C VAL A 292 9.36 -9.14 12.33
N ALA A 293 8.67 -10.13 12.90
CA ALA A 293 7.22 -10.07 13.09
C ALA A 293 6.82 -8.96 14.08
N VAL A 294 7.51 -8.86 15.22
CA VAL A 294 7.26 -7.81 16.22
C VAL A 294 7.53 -6.42 15.65
N LEU A 295 8.64 -6.22 14.94
CA LEU A 295 8.96 -4.92 14.31
C LEU A 295 7.93 -4.52 13.26
N THR A 296 7.51 -5.46 12.41
CA THR A 296 6.50 -5.21 11.38
C THR A 296 5.16 -4.83 12.01
N PHE A 297 4.74 -5.56 13.05
CA PHE A 297 3.53 -5.25 13.79
C PHE A 297 3.60 -3.86 14.45
N GLY A 298 4.72 -3.53 15.10
CA GLY A 298 4.95 -2.22 15.70
C GLY A 298 4.89 -1.08 14.69
N ALA A 299 5.48 -1.26 13.50
CA ALA A 299 5.44 -0.27 12.43
C ALA A 299 4.02 -0.04 11.88
N ILE A 300 3.23 -1.11 11.70
CA ILE A 300 1.84 -1.01 11.27
C ILE A 300 1.02 -0.27 12.33
N LEU A 301 1.18 -0.64 13.61
CA LEU A 301 0.47 0.02 14.70
C LEU A 301 0.81 1.51 14.76
N PHE A 302 2.09 1.87 14.63
CA PHE A 302 2.53 3.26 14.58
C PHE A 302 1.88 4.02 13.42
N ALA A 303 1.87 3.45 12.21
CA ALA A 303 1.25 4.08 11.05
C ALA A 303 -0.27 4.30 11.24
N VAL A 304 -0.97 3.34 11.85
CA VAL A 304 -2.40 3.46 12.17
C VAL A 304 -2.65 4.58 13.18
N VAL A 305 -1.84 4.64 14.26
CA VAL A 305 -1.96 5.69 15.28
C VAL A 305 -1.72 7.07 14.67
N GLN A 306 -0.63 7.26 13.92
CA GLN A 306 -0.31 8.53 13.28
C GLN A 306 -1.37 8.94 12.24
N GLY A 307 -1.87 7.98 11.46
CA GLY A 307 -2.94 8.21 10.50
C GLY A 307 -4.23 8.66 11.18
N SER A 308 -4.62 8.03 12.29
CA SER A 308 -5.84 8.38 13.02
C SER A 308 -5.85 9.81 13.57
N GLN A 309 -4.68 10.31 14.03
CA GLN A 309 -4.55 11.69 14.51
C GLN A 309 -4.73 12.74 13.40
N SER A 310 -4.47 12.37 12.14
CA SER A 310 -4.61 13.28 11.00
C SER A 310 -6.06 13.48 10.54
N PHE A 311 -7.00 12.66 11.03
CA PHE A 311 -8.43 12.75 10.70
C PHE A 311 -9.29 13.26 11.87
N GLY A 312 -8.68 13.65 13.00
CA GLY A 312 -9.38 14.30 14.10
C GLY A 312 -9.71 15.77 13.74
N PRO A 313 -10.85 16.32 14.20
CA PRO A 313 -11.16 17.73 13.99
C PRO A 313 -10.10 18.61 14.69
N ALA A 314 -9.60 19.63 13.97
CA ALA A 314 -8.69 20.61 14.56
C ALA A 314 -9.44 21.37 15.68
N GLN A 315 -9.04 21.14 16.93
CA GLN A 315 -9.44 21.96 18.07
C GLN A 315 -8.44 23.13 18.21
N ASP A 316 -8.93 24.29 18.65
CA ASP A 316 -8.13 25.49 18.95
C ASP A 316 -7.41 26.17 17.76
N VAL A 317 -8.13 26.41 16.66
CA VAL A 317 -7.67 27.42 15.69
C VAL A 317 -7.83 28.79 16.36
N ASN A 318 -6.74 29.52 16.59
CA ASN A 318 -6.77 30.88 17.15
C ASN A 318 -7.59 31.83 16.27
N VAL A 319 -8.89 31.94 16.54
CA VAL A 319 -9.79 32.89 15.87
C VAL A 319 -9.61 34.25 16.52
N ALA A 320 -9.32 35.28 15.72
CA ALA A 320 -9.22 36.65 16.19
C ALA A 320 -10.55 37.15 16.79
N ALA A 321 -10.49 38.08 17.74
CA ALA A 321 -11.67 38.62 18.39
C ALA A 321 -12.70 39.19 17.39
N PRO A 322 -14.02 38.93 17.56
CA PRO A 322 -15.07 39.44 16.68
C PRO A 322 -15.35 40.93 16.97
N LEU A 323 -14.41 41.80 16.64
CA LEU A 323 -14.56 43.25 16.78
C LEU A 323 -15.63 43.76 15.82
N CYS A 324 -16.47 44.69 16.29
CA CYS A 324 -17.48 45.31 15.45
C CYS A 324 -16.82 46.03 14.26
N GLY A 325 -17.27 45.68 13.05
CA GLY A 325 -16.64 46.09 11.80
C GLY A 325 -16.72 44.96 10.78
N THR A 326 -15.74 44.92 9.88
CA THR A 326 -15.73 44.00 8.73
C THR A 326 -14.61 42.97 8.80
N SER A 327 -14.22 42.56 10.02
CA SER A 327 -13.13 41.59 10.21
C SER A 327 -13.46 40.21 9.62
N THR A 328 -12.42 39.42 9.33
CA THR A 328 -12.58 38.03 8.83
C THR A 328 -13.41 37.17 9.80
N THR A 329 -13.24 37.36 11.11
CA THR A 329 -14.07 36.68 12.12
C THR A 329 -15.54 37.03 11.96
N MET A 330 -15.89 38.30 11.74
CA MET A 330 -17.28 38.72 11.51
C MET A 330 -17.87 38.10 10.23
N ILE A 331 -17.06 37.95 9.18
CA ILE A 331 -17.46 37.25 7.96
C ILE A 331 -17.75 35.76 8.23
N LEU A 332 -16.87 35.08 8.99
CA LEU A 332 -17.07 33.68 9.38
C LEU A 332 -18.32 33.50 10.26
N MET A 333 -18.56 34.40 11.20
CA MET A 333 -19.79 34.39 12.01
C MET A 333 -21.03 34.57 11.11
N ALA A 334 -20.95 35.38 10.05
CA ALA A 334 -22.06 35.54 9.11
C ALA A 334 -22.28 34.30 8.24
N GLN A 335 -21.22 33.57 7.87
CA GLN A 335 -21.37 32.29 7.18
C GLN A 335 -21.95 31.21 8.10
N SER A 336 -21.64 31.26 9.39
CA SER A 336 -22.11 30.28 10.38
C SER A 336 -23.63 30.26 10.53
N VAL A 337 -24.28 31.42 10.45
CA VAL A 337 -25.75 31.57 10.54
C VAL A 337 -26.24 32.40 9.36
N PRO A 338 -26.44 31.78 8.18
CA PRO A 338 -26.80 32.51 6.95
C PRO A 338 -28.11 33.29 7.07
N SER A 339 -29.03 32.87 7.94
CA SER A 339 -30.33 33.51 8.12
C SER A 339 -30.30 34.82 8.91
N ALA A 340 -29.24 35.10 9.67
CA ALA A 340 -29.19 36.20 10.64
C ALA A 340 -29.10 37.58 9.96
N ALA A 341 -29.98 38.53 10.32
CA ALA A 341 -29.91 39.91 9.83
C ALA A 341 -28.84 40.77 10.52
N ALA A 342 -28.45 40.41 11.74
CA ALA A 342 -27.46 41.13 12.55
C ALA A 342 -26.51 40.15 13.23
N LEU A 343 -25.30 40.60 13.55
CA LEU A 343 -24.26 39.80 14.19
C LEU A 343 -23.77 40.46 15.47
N PRO A 344 -23.75 39.75 16.61
CA PRO A 344 -23.14 40.27 17.83
C PRO A 344 -21.63 40.37 17.65
N CYS A 345 -21.04 41.44 18.17
CA CYS A 345 -19.63 41.75 18.07
C CYS A 345 -19.16 42.55 19.29
N ILE A 346 -17.86 42.62 19.49
CA ILE A 346 -17.24 43.41 20.55
C ILE A 346 -17.13 44.85 20.05
N ALA A 347 -17.96 45.73 20.61
CA ALA A 347 -18.01 47.15 20.23
C ALA A 347 -16.90 47.94 20.92
N SER A 348 -16.73 47.71 22.21
CA SER A 348 -15.65 48.25 23.03
C SER A 348 -15.38 47.28 24.18
N LEU A 349 -14.22 47.33 24.83
CA LEU A 349 -13.99 46.54 26.04
C LEU A 349 -13.76 47.52 27.21
N PRO A 350 -14.66 47.55 28.21
CA PRO A 350 -14.44 48.33 29.42
C PRO A 350 -13.19 47.88 30.17
N SER A 351 -12.67 48.74 31.04
CA SER A 351 -11.51 48.39 31.87
C SER A 351 -11.75 47.10 32.65
N GLY A 352 -10.76 46.21 32.61
CA GLY A 352 -10.81 44.89 33.25
C GLY A 352 -11.50 43.80 32.43
N TRP A 353 -12.10 44.11 31.27
CA TRP A 353 -12.69 43.11 30.36
C TRP A 353 -11.73 42.73 29.23
N GLY A 354 -11.78 41.48 28.79
CA GLY A 354 -10.93 40.97 27.72
C GLY A 354 -11.61 39.89 26.89
N PHE A 355 -11.20 39.76 25.62
CA PHE A 355 -11.56 38.61 24.79
C PHE A 355 -10.84 37.34 25.28
N GLU A 356 -11.56 36.22 25.32
CA GLU A 356 -11.01 34.93 25.74
C GLU A 356 -10.85 33.99 24.55
N ARG A 357 -11.93 33.70 23.83
CA ARG A 357 -11.92 32.82 22.64
C ARG A 357 -13.20 32.99 21.82
N ALA A 358 -13.21 32.44 20.60
CA ALA A 358 -14.40 32.33 19.75
C ALA A 358 -14.43 30.99 19.02
N ASP A 359 -15.60 30.36 19.01
CA ASP A 359 -15.89 29.10 18.32
C ASP A 359 -16.95 29.37 17.26
N ILE A 360 -16.61 29.11 15.99
CA ILE A 360 -17.50 29.36 14.85
C ILE A 360 -17.74 28.03 14.14
N ASN A 361 -18.98 27.55 14.19
CA ASN A 361 -19.40 26.27 13.63
C ASN A 361 -20.59 26.48 12.69
N SER A 362 -20.82 25.57 11.73
CA SER A 362 -22.04 25.63 10.93
C SER A 362 -23.27 25.59 11.83
N GLY A 363 -24.11 26.62 11.76
CA GLY A 363 -25.34 26.78 12.56
C GLY A 363 -25.19 27.56 13.87
N SER A 364 -23.97 27.89 14.33
CA SER A 364 -23.79 28.73 15.53
C SER A 364 -22.39 29.36 15.63
N ALA A 365 -22.30 30.55 16.21
CA ALA A 365 -21.03 31.16 16.59
C ALA A 365 -21.09 31.65 18.04
N THR A 366 -20.09 31.30 18.85
CA THR A 366 -20.01 31.74 20.25
C THR A 366 -18.67 32.43 20.51
N PHE A 367 -18.69 33.53 21.25
CA PHE A 367 -17.48 34.12 21.80
C PHE A 367 -17.61 34.36 23.30
N TRP A 368 -16.47 34.34 23.99
CA TRP A 368 -16.39 34.49 25.44
C TRP A 368 -15.55 35.71 25.80
N LEU A 369 -16.03 36.47 26.78
CA LEU A 369 -15.29 37.54 27.42
C LEU A 369 -14.97 37.15 28.86
N LYS A 370 -13.74 37.45 29.26
CA LYS A 370 -13.27 37.36 30.65
C LYS A 370 -13.29 38.74 31.30
N SER A 371 -13.37 38.76 32.63
CA SER A 371 -13.17 39.97 33.42
C SER A 371 -12.22 39.68 34.58
N ASP A 372 -11.35 40.62 34.91
CA ASP A 372 -10.52 40.58 36.12
C ASP A 372 -11.35 40.54 37.41
N ARG A 373 -12.52 41.19 37.41
CA ARG A 373 -13.46 41.28 38.53
C ARG A 373 -14.54 40.20 38.51
N ALA A 374 -14.97 39.75 37.33
CA ALA A 374 -16.02 38.71 37.19
C ALA A 374 -15.50 37.30 36.83
N GLY A 375 -14.20 37.13 36.59
CA GLY A 375 -13.57 35.84 36.30
C GLY A 375 -13.52 35.45 34.81
N PRO A 376 -12.94 34.28 34.49
CA PRO A 376 -12.96 33.72 33.13
C PRO A 376 -14.37 33.33 32.71
N GLY A 377 -14.68 33.46 31.42
CA GLY A 377 -16.01 33.16 30.88
C GLY A 377 -17.15 33.98 31.48
N ALA A 378 -16.86 35.18 31.99
CA ALA A 378 -17.81 36.08 32.64
C ALA A 378 -19.05 36.36 31.77
N LEU A 379 -18.85 36.46 30.45
CA LEU A 379 -19.92 36.56 29.46
C LEU A 379 -19.64 35.62 28.29
N SER A 380 -20.63 34.81 27.92
CA SER A 380 -20.64 34.13 26.61
C SER A 380 -21.77 34.67 25.75
N VAL A 381 -21.47 34.99 24.49
CA VAL A 381 -22.45 35.46 23.50
C VAL A 381 -22.53 34.45 22.36
N THR A 382 -23.70 33.84 22.20
CA THR A 382 -23.97 32.84 21.15
C THR A 382 -24.94 33.39 20.11
N LEU A 383 -24.51 33.46 18.85
CA LEU A 383 -25.33 33.67 17.68
C LEU A 383 -25.89 32.32 17.18
N SER A 384 -27.20 32.24 17.01
CA SER A 384 -27.90 31.08 16.45
C SER A 384 -29.08 31.51 15.55
N PRO A 385 -29.61 30.63 14.69
CA PRO A 385 -30.79 30.94 13.88
C PRO A 385 -32.04 31.27 14.73
N ARG A 386 -32.15 30.66 15.91
CA ARG A 386 -33.27 30.80 16.85
C ARG A 386 -32.78 30.58 18.28
N CYS A 387 -33.50 31.14 19.26
CA CYS A 387 -33.28 30.89 20.67
C CYS A 387 -34.62 30.60 21.37
N ASP A 388 -34.58 29.82 22.44
CA ASP A 388 -35.73 29.54 23.29
C ASP A 388 -35.87 30.60 24.39
N VAL A 389 -36.87 31.46 24.25
CA VAL A 389 -37.20 32.53 25.21
C VAL A 389 -38.27 32.12 26.22
N THR A 390 -38.62 30.83 26.31
CA THR A 390 -39.61 30.34 27.27
C THR A 390 -39.19 30.70 28.70
N GLY A 391 -40.11 31.33 29.45
CA GLY A 391 -39.85 31.80 30.82
C GLY A 391 -39.04 33.10 30.90
N ALA A 392 -38.80 33.79 29.79
CA ALA A 392 -38.19 35.11 29.75
C ALA A 392 -39.26 36.22 29.65
N GLN A 393 -38.98 37.39 30.25
CA GLN A 393 -39.82 38.58 30.13
C GLN A 393 -39.26 39.51 29.06
N GLU A 394 -40.15 40.12 28.28
CA GLU A 394 -39.76 41.14 27.30
C GLU A 394 -39.43 42.45 28.01
N ILE A 395 -38.27 43.01 27.68
CA ILE A 395 -37.75 44.26 28.24
C ILE A 395 -37.44 45.20 27.06
N PRO A 396 -37.62 46.53 27.20
CA PRO A 396 -37.19 47.48 26.17
C PRO A 396 -35.77 47.19 25.70
N SER A 397 -35.61 47.03 24.39
CA SER A 397 -34.31 46.71 23.81
C SER A 397 -33.42 47.95 23.76
N ASP A 398 -32.17 47.77 24.14
CA ASP A 398 -31.07 48.75 24.01
C ASP A 398 -30.37 48.68 22.65
N GLU A 399 -30.73 47.71 21.80
CA GLU A 399 -30.08 47.46 20.51
C GLU A 399 -31.07 47.67 19.34
N PRO A 400 -30.76 48.55 18.37
CA PRO A 400 -31.65 48.84 17.25
C PRO A 400 -32.06 47.60 16.45
N GLY A 401 -33.36 47.48 16.16
CA GLY A 401 -33.89 46.38 15.33
C GLY A 401 -33.92 45.01 16.03
N THR A 402 -33.80 44.98 17.35
CA THR A 402 -33.88 43.76 18.16
C THR A 402 -35.00 43.83 19.21
N THR A 403 -35.51 42.67 19.62
CA THR A 403 -36.41 42.51 20.77
C THR A 403 -35.65 41.79 21.88
N ARG A 404 -35.59 42.39 23.07
CA ARG A 404 -34.83 41.87 24.21
C ARG A 404 -35.73 41.09 25.17
N PHE A 405 -35.25 39.92 25.57
CA PHE A 405 -35.88 39.07 26.57
C PHE A 405 -34.88 38.73 27.68
N GLU A 406 -35.33 38.67 28.92
CA GLU A 406 -34.49 38.28 30.06
C GLU A 406 -35.15 37.22 30.92
N LYS A 407 -34.37 36.21 31.32
CA LYS A 407 -34.78 35.23 32.32
C LYS A 407 -34.39 35.73 33.72
N PRO A 408 -35.15 35.35 34.78
CA PRO A 408 -34.78 35.67 36.15
C PRO A 408 -33.33 35.26 36.45
N SER A 409 -32.55 36.17 37.02
CA SER A 409 -31.16 35.92 37.41
C SER A 409 -31.09 35.31 38.81
N SER A 410 -30.08 34.47 39.05
CA SER A 410 -29.72 34.06 40.41
C SER A 410 -28.63 34.98 40.93
N LEU A 411 -28.79 35.51 42.15
CA LEU A 411 -27.83 36.42 42.79
C LEU A 411 -26.88 35.69 43.75
N GLN A 412 -27.21 34.48 44.19
CA GLN A 412 -26.40 33.68 45.11
C GLN A 412 -26.20 32.24 44.61
N PRO A 413 -25.04 31.61 44.87
CA PRO A 413 -23.82 32.18 45.46
C PRO A 413 -23.00 33.04 44.47
N ARG A 414 -23.44 33.13 43.22
CA ARG A 414 -22.84 33.95 42.15
C ARG A 414 -23.91 34.49 41.23
N PHE A 415 -23.63 35.61 40.57
CA PHE A 415 -24.54 36.16 39.57
C PHE A 415 -24.57 35.27 38.31
N THR A 416 -25.74 34.71 38.00
CA THR A 416 -25.99 34.04 36.71
C THR A 416 -27.24 34.60 36.07
N GLY A 417 -27.18 34.93 34.78
CA GLY A 417 -28.31 35.49 34.05
C GLY A 417 -28.29 35.06 32.59
N SER A 418 -29.46 35.09 31.94
CA SER A 418 -29.57 34.87 30.49
C SER A 418 -30.40 35.98 29.86
N ARG A 419 -29.85 36.59 28.82
CA ARG A 419 -30.51 37.60 28.00
C ARG A 419 -30.52 37.13 26.54
N PHE A 420 -31.58 37.47 25.83
CA PHE A 420 -31.78 37.09 24.44
C PHE A 420 -32.11 38.34 23.63
N TYR A 421 -31.42 38.54 22.51
CA TYR A 421 -31.76 39.53 21.50
C TYR A 421 -32.27 38.79 20.27
N ARG A 422 -33.58 38.90 20.00
CA ARG A 422 -34.20 38.35 18.80
C ARG A 422 -34.24 39.40 17.71
N PHE A 423 -33.86 39.00 16.50
CA PHE A 423 -33.90 39.84 15.31
C PHE A 423 -34.25 38.98 14.10
N SER A 424 -34.39 39.60 12.93
CA SER A 424 -34.86 38.87 11.75
C SER A 424 -33.90 37.74 11.36
N GLY A 425 -34.40 36.51 11.40
CA GLY A 425 -33.66 35.30 11.01
C GLY A 425 -32.49 34.89 11.93
N GLY A 426 -32.39 35.46 13.13
CA GLY A 426 -31.35 35.07 14.10
C GLY A 426 -31.69 35.47 15.55
N CYS A 427 -30.89 34.97 16.47
CA CYS A 427 -30.92 35.37 17.87
C CYS A 427 -29.51 35.37 18.45
N ALA A 428 -29.21 36.35 19.31
CA ALA A 428 -28.03 36.36 20.14
C ALA A 428 -28.39 36.07 21.60
N THR A 429 -27.77 35.05 22.19
CA THR A 429 -27.97 34.62 23.58
C THR A 429 -26.76 34.98 24.41
N TYR A 430 -26.98 35.80 25.43
CA TYR A 430 -25.97 36.27 26.37
C TYR A 430 -26.15 35.44 27.64
N ARG A 431 -25.09 34.78 28.09
CA ARG A 431 -25.07 34.09 29.38
C ARG A 431 -24.02 34.71 30.26
N PHE A 432 -24.47 35.25 31.38
CA PHE A 432 -23.63 35.83 32.42
C PHE A 432 -23.32 34.75 33.46
N SER A 433 -22.05 34.59 33.82
CA SER A 433 -21.62 33.67 34.86
C SER A 433 -20.45 34.29 35.61
N PHE A 434 -20.74 35.12 36.60
CA PHE A 434 -19.70 35.83 37.34
C PHE A 434 -19.10 34.95 38.44
N ALA A 435 -17.86 35.26 38.83
CA ALA A 435 -17.20 34.64 39.98
C ALA A 435 -18.01 34.91 41.28
N PRO A 436 -17.87 34.04 42.30
CA PRO A 436 -18.46 34.30 43.62
C PRO A 436 -18.03 35.66 44.16
N ALA A 437 -18.94 36.40 44.81
CA ALA A 437 -18.75 37.75 45.35
C ALA A 437 -18.48 38.88 44.33
N ALA A 438 -18.49 38.62 43.03
CA ALA A 438 -18.43 39.67 42.01
C ALA A 438 -19.74 40.50 41.99
N SER A 439 -19.61 41.81 41.80
CA SER A 439 -20.77 42.72 41.75
C SER A 439 -21.66 42.43 40.54
N SER A 440 -22.99 42.38 40.76
CA SER A 440 -23.97 42.28 39.67
C SER A 440 -24.00 43.52 38.77
N SER A 441 -23.46 44.66 39.24
CA SER A 441 -23.34 45.88 38.43
C SER A 441 -22.42 45.72 37.23
N LEU A 442 -21.55 44.71 37.20
CA LEU A 442 -20.67 44.40 36.05
C LEU A 442 -21.47 44.01 34.80
N VAL A 443 -22.77 43.70 34.93
CA VAL A 443 -23.66 43.52 33.77
C VAL A 443 -23.76 44.81 32.93
N PHE A 444 -23.69 45.99 33.54
CA PHE A 444 -23.73 47.24 32.79
C PHE A 444 -22.46 47.43 31.93
N ASP A 445 -21.29 47.06 32.46
CA ASP A 445 -20.03 47.04 31.70
C ASP A 445 -20.16 46.08 30.51
N ALA A 446 -20.72 44.88 30.74
CA ALA A 446 -20.95 43.88 29.70
C ALA A 446 -21.94 44.35 28.60
N ASN A 447 -22.91 45.21 28.95
CA ASN A 447 -23.86 45.77 27.97
C ASN A 447 -23.16 46.73 27.00
N VAL A 448 -22.23 47.54 27.50
CA VAL A 448 -21.44 48.46 26.66
C VAL A 448 -20.41 47.70 25.81
N ALA A 449 -20.03 46.49 26.24
CA ALA A 449 -18.99 45.72 25.58
C ALA A 449 -19.42 45.11 24.24
N VAL A 450 -20.69 44.73 24.12
CA VAL A 450 -21.21 43.99 22.97
C VAL A 450 -22.19 44.84 22.20
N GLY A 451 -21.97 44.98 20.90
CA GLY A 451 -22.90 45.63 19.97
C GLY A 451 -23.30 44.70 18.83
N PHE A 452 -24.03 45.25 17.86
CA PHE A 452 -24.46 44.51 16.67
C PHE A 452 -24.02 45.19 15.37
N VAL A 453 -23.56 44.37 14.42
CA VAL A 453 -23.29 44.80 13.04
C VAL A 453 -24.39 44.24 12.12
N PRO A 454 -25.07 45.07 11.32
CA PRO A 454 -25.98 44.59 10.29
C PRO A 454 -25.25 43.72 9.28
N ARG A 455 -25.83 42.57 8.93
CA ARG A 455 -25.25 41.66 7.91
C ARG A 455 -25.02 42.36 6.56
N ALA A 456 -25.90 43.31 6.21
CA ALA A 456 -25.79 44.12 5.00
C ALA A 456 -24.43 44.85 4.90
N THR A 457 -23.86 45.28 6.03
CA THR A 457 -22.55 45.93 6.07
C THR A 457 -21.43 44.99 5.61
N LEU A 458 -21.48 43.71 6.01
CA LEU A 458 -20.50 42.69 5.60
C LEU A 458 -20.67 42.29 4.14
N ILE A 459 -21.92 42.18 3.67
CA ILE A 459 -22.22 41.92 2.25
C ILE A 459 -21.64 43.03 1.37
N GLU A 460 -21.90 44.29 1.74
CA GLU A 460 -21.45 45.44 0.97
C GLU A 460 -19.93 45.63 1.03
N HIS A 461 -19.30 45.29 2.15
CA HIS A 461 -17.85 45.26 2.26
C HIS A 461 -17.23 44.22 1.30
N LEU A 462 -17.65 42.96 1.40
CA LEU A 462 -17.11 41.87 0.56
C LEU A 462 -17.35 42.08 -0.92
N ARG A 463 -18.50 42.65 -1.29
CA ARG A 463 -18.80 43.00 -2.68
C ARG A 463 -17.85 44.07 -3.20
N ARG A 464 -17.54 45.10 -2.40
CA ARG A 464 -16.65 46.21 -2.80
C ARG A 464 -15.17 45.85 -2.75
N SER A 465 -14.72 45.10 -1.74
CA SER A 465 -13.30 44.81 -1.54
C SER A 465 -12.82 43.61 -2.35
N GLU A 466 -13.61 42.53 -2.42
CA GLU A 466 -13.19 41.25 -2.99
C GLU A 466 -14.04 40.81 -4.20
N GLY A 467 -15.10 41.55 -4.55
CA GLY A 467 -16.05 41.14 -5.58
C GLY A 467 -16.87 39.88 -5.23
N LEU A 468 -16.85 39.46 -3.95
CA LEU A 468 -17.50 38.23 -3.47
C LEU A 468 -18.90 38.50 -2.91
N THR A 469 -19.77 37.50 -2.98
CA THR A 469 -21.12 37.56 -2.41
C THR A 469 -21.24 36.64 -1.19
N LEU A 470 -21.63 37.20 -0.04
CA LEU A 470 -21.81 36.47 1.21
C LEU A 470 -23.19 35.80 1.29
N CYS A 471 -23.29 34.58 0.77
CA CYS A 471 -24.50 33.76 0.74
C CYS A 471 -25.29 33.78 2.08
N GLY A 472 -26.56 34.19 2.01
CA GLY A 472 -27.50 34.18 3.13
C GLY A 472 -28.54 35.29 3.04
N ARG A 473 -29.04 35.78 4.18
CA ARG A 473 -30.03 36.86 4.20
C ARG A 473 -29.45 38.13 3.56
N GLY A 474 -30.18 38.70 2.59
CA GLY A 474 -29.76 39.90 1.86
C GLY A 474 -28.83 39.65 0.66
N ALA A 475 -28.44 38.39 0.39
CA ALA A 475 -27.64 38.03 -0.77
C ALA A 475 -27.89 36.56 -1.18
N PRO A 476 -28.34 36.29 -2.43
CA PRO A 476 -28.67 34.94 -2.85
C PRO A 476 -27.45 34.02 -2.73
N CYS A 477 -27.70 32.80 -2.24
CA CYS A 477 -26.74 31.71 -2.35
C CYS A 477 -26.81 31.18 -3.78
N LEU A 478 -25.69 31.21 -4.50
CA LEU A 478 -25.60 30.50 -5.77
C LEU A 478 -25.77 28.99 -5.48
N PRO A 479 -26.56 28.26 -6.28
CA PRO A 479 -26.77 26.82 -6.11
C PRO A 479 -25.50 26.00 -6.33
#